data_AF-A0A1I7IK41-F1
#
_entry.id   AF-A0A1I7IK41-F1
#
_cell.length_a   1.000
_cell.length_b   1.000
_cell.length_c   1.000
_cell.angle_alpha   90.00
_cell.angle_beta   90.00
_cell.angle_gamma   90.00
#
_symmetry.space_group_name_H-M   'P 1'
#
loop_
_entity.id
_entity.type
_entity.pdbx_description
1 polymer ?
#
loop_
_entity_poly.entity_id
_entity_poly.type
_entity_poly.pdbx_seq_one_letter_code
_entity_poly.pdbx_strand_id
1 'polypeptide(L)'
;MKIKKQLYLIISASLLLFGCDLNYVDYIEHIESPDGLYNYCLYEDALGISDPGFSVLKIEKNVDPETIYINWSFENGVSEEDREWMLSREILANYEESSSYASDPKIDLIDNRFLVFSRGGYMFGLYDTKLETAIINDCCPFGRWASQNIWSEKGNRQYKPVKKDQKSDYGLWVEENIQNKIKSYIRLNKQRTMST
;
A
#
# COMPACT_ATOMS: atom_id res chain seq x y z
N MET A 1 21.54 16.21 -45.40
CA MET A 1 20.80 16.38 -44.12
C MET A 1 19.67 15.35 -43.90
N LYS A 2 19.75 14.13 -44.46
CA LYS A 2 18.72 13.07 -44.28
C LYS A 2 19.14 11.93 -43.34
N ILE A 3 20.46 11.71 -43.19
CA ILE A 3 21.03 10.59 -42.40
C ILE A 3 20.77 10.76 -40.88
N LYS A 4 20.76 12.00 -40.37
CA LYS A 4 20.51 12.25 -38.95
C LYS A 4 19.09 11.86 -38.49
N LYS A 5 18.06 12.01 -39.33
CA LYS A 5 16.67 11.66 -38.95
C LYS A 5 16.42 10.15 -38.87
N GLN A 6 17.12 9.34 -39.67
CA GLN A 6 16.99 7.87 -39.60
C GLN A 6 17.67 7.28 -38.37
N LEU A 7 18.77 7.88 -37.88
CA LEU A 7 19.46 7.42 -36.68
C LEU A 7 18.63 7.63 -35.40
N TYR A 8 17.94 8.77 -35.29
CA TYR A 8 17.03 9.02 -34.16
C TYR A 8 15.84 8.05 -34.13
N LEU A 9 15.30 7.68 -35.30
CA LEU A 9 14.17 6.76 -35.39
C LEU A 9 14.56 5.33 -34.97
N ILE A 10 15.79 4.91 -35.28
CA ILE A 10 16.33 3.60 -34.88
C ILE A 10 16.57 3.55 -33.37
N ILE A 11 17.10 4.62 -32.76
CA ILE A 11 17.33 4.69 -31.31
C ILE A 11 16.01 4.67 -30.52
N SER A 12 14.97 5.37 -30.99
CA SER A 12 13.63 5.30 -30.39
C SER A 12 12.92 3.96 -30.63
N ALA A 13 13.22 3.25 -31.71
CA ALA A 13 12.65 1.93 -31.99
C ALA A 13 13.36 0.80 -31.22
N SER A 14 14.67 0.92 -30.96
CA SER A 14 15.43 -0.06 -30.17
C SER A 14 15.10 -0.02 -28.67
N LEU A 15 14.60 1.10 -28.15
CA LEU A 15 14.10 1.18 -26.77
C LEU A 15 12.71 0.53 -26.58
N LEU A 16 12.00 0.23 -27.67
CA LEU A 16 10.69 -0.44 -27.64
C LEU A 16 10.78 -1.97 -27.76
N LEU A 17 11.97 -2.53 -27.99
CA LEU A 17 12.17 -3.97 -28.25
C LEU A 17 12.85 -4.74 -27.11
N PHE A 18 13.21 -4.06 -26.03
CA PHE A 18 13.54 -4.72 -24.78
C PHE A 18 12.33 -4.54 -23.88
N GLY A 19 11.49 -5.58 -23.78
CA GLY A 19 10.58 -5.71 -22.64
C GLY A 19 11.47 -5.63 -21.41
N CYS A 20 11.51 -4.46 -20.78
CA CYS A 20 12.31 -4.26 -19.59
C CYS A 20 11.54 -4.96 -18.48
N ASP A 21 11.99 -6.15 -18.13
CA ASP A 21 11.60 -6.79 -16.88
C ASP A 21 12.04 -5.86 -15.75
N LEU A 22 11.08 -5.48 -14.91
CA LEU A 22 11.29 -4.63 -13.74
C LEU A 22 10.89 -5.42 -12.50
N ASN A 23 11.53 -5.11 -11.38
CA ASN A 23 11.02 -5.56 -10.09
C ASN A 23 9.71 -4.82 -9.81
N TYR A 24 8.64 -5.55 -9.52
CA TYR A 24 7.33 -4.96 -9.20
C TYR A 24 7.31 -4.29 -7.84
N VAL A 25 8.13 -4.76 -6.89
CA VAL A 25 8.15 -4.31 -5.51
C VAL A 25 9.47 -3.67 -5.13
N ASP A 26 9.40 -2.54 -4.44
CA ASP A 26 10.54 -1.90 -3.79
C ASP A 26 10.46 -2.11 -2.28
N TYR A 27 11.52 -2.65 -1.70
CA TYR A 27 11.62 -2.88 -0.26
C TYR A 27 11.71 -1.56 0.52
N ILE A 28 10.91 -1.40 1.58
CA ILE A 28 10.96 -0.24 2.48
C ILE A 28 11.59 -0.62 3.82
N GLU A 29 10.96 -1.54 4.56
CA GLU A 29 11.43 -1.97 5.87
C GLU A 29 10.86 -3.33 6.29
N HIS A 30 11.36 -3.88 7.41
CA HIS A 30 10.77 -5.06 8.02
C HIS A 30 10.84 -5.05 9.56
N ILE A 31 9.95 -5.81 10.19
CA ILE A 31 9.94 -6.08 11.64
C ILE A 31 9.83 -7.59 11.86
N GLU A 32 10.65 -8.15 12.76
CA GLU A 32 10.55 -9.56 13.15
C GLU A 32 9.24 -9.86 13.91
N SER A 33 8.62 -10.99 13.60
CA SER A 33 7.40 -11.43 14.28
C SER A 33 7.67 -11.79 15.76
N PRO A 34 6.66 -11.68 16.65
CA PRO A 34 6.84 -12.00 18.08
C PRO A 34 7.35 -13.40 18.39
N ASP A 35 7.09 -14.36 17.50
CA ASP A 35 7.52 -15.76 17.61
C ASP A 35 8.87 -16.04 16.92
N GLY A 36 9.45 -15.05 16.24
CA GLY A 36 10.71 -15.16 15.50
C GLY A 36 10.64 -16.02 14.24
N LEU A 37 9.44 -16.45 13.81
CA LEU A 37 9.27 -17.34 12.65
C LEU A 37 9.17 -16.59 11.32
N TYR A 38 8.82 -15.31 11.35
CA TYR A 38 8.57 -14.49 10.18
C TYR A 38 9.20 -13.09 10.31
N ASN A 39 9.34 -12.41 9.19
CA ASN A 39 9.47 -10.96 9.11
C ASN A 39 8.19 -10.40 8.49
N TYR A 40 7.62 -9.37 9.08
CA TYR A 40 6.60 -8.54 8.44
C TYR A 40 7.33 -7.48 7.62
N CYS A 41 7.17 -7.51 6.31
CA CYS A 41 7.96 -6.71 5.38
C CYS A 41 7.05 -5.76 4.61
N LEU A 42 7.39 -4.47 4.61
CA LEU A 42 6.69 -3.45 3.86
C LEU A 42 7.36 -3.24 2.51
N TYR A 43 6.55 -3.29 1.45
CA TYR A 43 6.94 -2.99 0.08
C TYR A 43 6.06 -1.89 -0.50
N GLU A 44 6.61 -1.15 -1.45
CA GLU A 44 5.90 -0.23 -2.34
C GLU A 44 5.92 -0.75 -3.77
N ASP A 45 4.85 -0.52 -4.53
CA ASP A 45 4.79 -0.87 -5.94
C ASP A 45 5.75 0.03 -6.75
N ALA A 46 6.83 -0.55 -7.29
CA ALA A 46 7.93 0.15 -7.96
C ALA A 46 7.53 0.86 -9.26
N LEU A 47 6.33 0.56 -9.77
CA LEU A 47 5.87 1.09 -11.06
C LEU A 47 5.40 2.53 -11.00
N GLY A 48 5.10 3.10 -9.82
CA GLY A 48 5.10 4.53 -9.50
C GLY A 48 4.44 5.54 -10.45
N ILE A 49 3.69 5.13 -11.47
CA ILE A 49 3.00 6.03 -12.41
C ILE A 49 1.70 6.47 -11.72
N SER A 50 1.82 7.56 -10.97
CA SER A 50 0.81 8.38 -10.28
C SER A 50 0.21 7.91 -8.96
N ASP A 51 0.11 6.61 -8.73
CA ASP A 51 -0.65 6.08 -7.59
C ASP A 51 0.16 4.96 -6.88
N PRO A 52 0.72 5.21 -5.68
CA PRO A 52 1.52 4.21 -4.99
C PRO A 52 0.65 3.14 -4.33
N GLY A 53 1.06 1.88 -4.50
CA GLY A 53 0.56 0.73 -3.77
C GLY A 53 1.55 0.31 -2.68
N PHE A 54 1.02 -0.15 -1.55
CA PHE A 54 1.80 -0.65 -0.43
C PHE A 54 1.28 -2.01 -0.01
N SER A 55 2.20 -2.97 0.14
CA SER A 55 1.87 -4.31 0.63
C SER A 55 2.74 -4.65 1.82
N VAL A 56 2.10 -5.20 2.86
CA VAL A 56 2.79 -5.82 3.99
C VAL A 56 2.71 -7.32 3.80
N LEU A 57 3.87 -7.95 3.62
CA LEU A 57 4.00 -9.39 3.42
C LEU A 57 4.52 -10.06 4.69
N LYS A 58 3.97 -11.22 5.05
CA LYS A 58 4.48 -12.12 6.08
C LYS A 58 5.47 -13.09 5.42
N ILE A 59 6.76 -12.77 5.53
CA ILE A 59 7.86 -13.50 4.89
C ILE A 59 8.52 -14.43 5.91
N GLU A 60 8.86 -15.65 5.52
CA GLU A 60 9.56 -16.61 6.37
C GLU A 60 10.94 -16.08 6.83
N LYS A 61 11.34 -16.33 8.08
CA LYS A 61 12.55 -15.72 8.70
C LYS A 61 13.84 -15.97 7.91
N ASN A 62 13.91 -17.07 7.17
CA ASN A 62 15.07 -17.49 6.39
C ASN A 62 15.13 -16.90 4.97
N VAL A 63 14.12 -16.11 4.57
CA VAL A 63 14.10 -15.40 3.28
C VAL A 63 14.54 -13.96 3.52
N ASP A 64 15.52 -13.49 2.73
CA ASP A 64 16.01 -12.12 2.79
C ASP A 64 15.05 -11.17 2.05
N PRO A 65 14.35 -10.26 2.77
CA PRO A 65 13.34 -9.42 2.16
C PRO A 65 13.87 -8.41 1.15
N GLU A 66 15.13 -7.99 1.27
CA GLU A 66 15.73 -7.04 0.34
C GLU A 66 16.03 -7.64 -1.05
N THR A 67 16.00 -8.98 -1.13
CA THR A 67 16.33 -9.73 -2.35
C THR A 67 15.11 -10.25 -3.11
N ILE A 68 13.90 -10.01 -2.58
CA ILE A 68 12.66 -10.44 -3.24
C ILE A 68 12.53 -9.71 -4.57
N TYR A 69 12.37 -10.51 -5.63
CA TYR A 69 12.19 -10.02 -6.99
C TYR A 69 10.90 -10.58 -7.56
N ILE A 70 10.01 -9.68 -7.95
CA ILE A 70 8.72 -10.00 -8.55
C ILE A 70 8.75 -9.48 -9.99
N ASN A 71 8.71 -10.39 -10.96
CA ASN A 71 8.90 -9.97 -12.33
C ASN A 71 7.65 -9.27 -12.85
N TRP A 72 7.81 -8.04 -13.33
CA TRP A 72 6.77 -7.30 -14.04
C TRP A 72 7.24 -6.90 -15.43
N SER A 73 6.35 -7.06 -16.40
CA SER A 73 6.55 -6.58 -17.77
C SER A 73 5.35 -5.78 -18.26
N PHE A 74 5.57 -4.85 -19.20
CA PHE A 74 4.47 -4.10 -19.83
C PHE A 74 3.46 -4.98 -20.58
N GLU A 75 3.92 -6.11 -21.13
CA GLU A 75 3.08 -7.00 -21.94
C GLU A 75 2.22 -7.91 -21.07
N ASN A 76 2.80 -8.48 -20.01
CA ASN A 76 2.17 -9.55 -19.24
C ASN A 76 1.82 -9.17 -17.79
N GLY A 77 2.23 -7.99 -17.33
CA GLY A 77 2.12 -7.61 -15.93
C GLY A 77 3.00 -8.49 -15.04
N VAL A 78 2.53 -8.72 -13.80
CA VAL A 78 3.13 -9.70 -12.87
C VAL A 78 2.75 -11.11 -13.32
N SER A 79 3.72 -12.03 -13.30
CA SER A 79 3.47 -13.45 -13.60
C SER A 79 2.44 -14.07 -12.65
N GLU A 80 1.74 -15.13 -13.08
CA GLU A 80 0.77 -15.80 -12.22
C GLU A 80 1.43 -16.41 -10.97
N GLU A 81 2.61 -17.02 -11.13
CA GLU A 81 3.39 -17.60 -10.03
C GLU A 81 3.78 -16.52 -9.01
N ASP A 82 4.32 -15.39 -9.47
CA ASP A 82 4.72 -14.30 -8.58
C ASP A 82 3.51 -13.68 -7.89
N ARG A 83 2.38 -13.54 -8.60
CA ARG A 83 1.14 -13.02 -8.04
C ARG A 83 0.61 -13.94 -6.95
N GLU A 84 0.58 -15.26 -7.17
CA GLU A 84 0.19 -16.23 -6.15
C GLU A 84 1.15 -16.22 -4.96
N TRP A 85 2.46 -16.11 -5.23
CA TRP A 85 3.48 -16.01 -4.20
C TRP A 85 3.24 -14.79 -3.30
N MET A 86 2.96 -13.62 -3.88
CA MET A 86 2.64 -12.40 -3.14
C MET A 86 1.32 -12.52 -2.37
N LEU A 87 0.23 -12.90 -3.03
CA LEU A 87 -1.10 -13.00 -2.41
C LEU A 87 -1.15 -14.02 -1.26
N SER A 88 -0.35 -15.09 -1.34
CA SER A 88 -0.25 -16.07 -0.25
C SER A 88 0.46 -15.55 1.00
N ARG A 89 1.20 -14.44 0.88
CA ARG A 89 1.97 -13.80 1.97
C ARG A 89 1.44 -12.44 2.38
N GLU A 90 0.57 -11.84 1.58
CA GLU A 90 0.02 -10.52 1.86
C GLU A 90 -0.93 -10.54 3.07
N ILE A 91 -0.62 -9.71 4.06
CA ILE A 91 -1.44 -9.54 5.27
C ILE A 91 -2.10 -8.18 5.36
N LEU A 92 -1.53 -7.17 4.69
CA LEU A 92 -2.15 -5.85 4.51
C LEU A 92 -1.82 -5.35 3.10
N ALA A 93 -2.78 -4.69 2.46
CA ALA A 93 -2.67 -4.09 1.15
C ALA A 93 -3.31 -2.70 1.18
N ASN A 94 -2.64 -1.70 0.61
CA ASN A 94 -3.14 -0.35 0.62
C ASN A 94 -2.64 0.46 -0.57
N TYR A 95 -3.55 0.91 -1.40
CA TYR A 95 -3.34 1.71 -2.59
C TYR A 95 -3.79 3.15 -2.32
N GLU A 96 -3.04 4.13 -2.83
CA GLU A 96 -3.31 5.56 -2.64
C GLU A 96 -3.51 6.28 -3.99
N GLU A 97 -4.75 6.30 -4.45
CA GLU A 97 -5.13 6.85 -5.76
C GLU A 97 -4.91 8.36 -5.94
N SER A 98 -4.68 9.10 -4.85
CA SER A 98 -4.47 10.55 -4.92
C SER A 98 -3.04 10.98 -4.66
N SER A 99 -2.18 10.05 -4.26
CA SER A 99 -0.84 10.33 -3.70
C SER A 99 -0.81 11.29 -2.49
N SER A 100 -1.95 11.78 -1.99
CA SER A 100 -2.00 12.88 -1.00
C SER A 100 -1.50 12.47 0.39
N TYR A 101 -1.51 11.18 0.69
CA TYR A 101 -1.05 10.62 1.97
C TYR A 101 -0.08 9.45 1.77
N ALA A 102 0.71 9.47 0.68
CA ALA A 102 1.65 8.41 0.35
C ALA A 102 3.00 8.51 1.09
N SER A 103 3.34 9.66 1.67
CA SER A 103 4.66 9.91 2.25
C SER A 103 4.93 9.08 3.51
N ASP A 104 6.21 8.85 3.81
CA ASP A 104 6.67 8.18 5.04
C ASP A 104 5.94 6.85 5.36
N PRO A 105 5.82 5.93 4.38
CA PRO A 105 5.20 4.63 4.61
C PRO A 105 6.03 3.84 5.61
N LYS A 106 5.35 3.23 6.59
CA LYS A 106 5.99 2.45 7.63
C LYS A 106 5.09 1.41 8.29
N ILE A 107 5.70 0.44 8.95
CA ILE A 107 5.05 -0.52 9.84
C ILE A 107 5.56 -0.35 11.27
N ASP A 108 4.69 -0.58 12.25
CA ASP A 108 5.01 -0.55 13.67
C ASP A 108 4.38 -1.77 14.36
N LEU A 109 5.11 -2.41 15.29
CA LEU A 109 4.59 -3.49 16.11
C LEU A 109 4.31 -3.00 17.53
N ILE A 110 3.04 -2.84 17.88
CA ILE A 110 2.61 -2.34 19.18
C ILE A 110 2.31 -3.52 20.12
N ASP A 111 2.91 -3.49 21.31
CA ASP A 111 2.78 -4.51 22.36
C ASP A 111 3.06 -5.94 21.89
N ASN A 112 4.00 -6.12 20.97
CA ASN A 112 4.34 -7.40 20.37
C ASN A 112 3.11 -8.15 19.81
N ARG A 113 2.09 -7.42 19.33
CA ARG A 113 0.84 -8.03 18.86
C ARG A 113 0.18 -7.30 17.70
N PHE A 114 0.11 -5.98 17.76
CA PHE A 114 -0.66 -5.21 16.79
C PHE A 114 0.30 -4.63 15.77
N LEU A 115 0.35 -5.26 14.60
CA LEU A 115 1.12 -4.74 13.46
C LEU A 115 0.28 -3.68 12.76
N VAL A 116 0.79 -2.47 12.70
CA VAL A 116 0.10 -1.31 12.13
C VAL A 116 0.88 -0.82 10.92
N PHE A 117 0.19 -0.70 9.79
CA PHE A 117 0.71 0.01 8.61
C PHE A 117 0.27 1.47 8.65
N SER A 118 1.19 2.38 8.40
CA SER A 118 0.97 3.84 8.41
C SER A 118 1.63 4.51 7.20
N ARG A 119 1.04 5.63 6.77
CA ARG A 119 1.59 6.56 5.76
C ARG A 119 0.93 7.92 5.90
N GLY A 120 1.57 8.98 5.42
CA GLY A 120 1.04 10.36 5.45
C GLY A 120 0.68 10.86 6.86
N GLY A 121 1.29 10.30 7.90
CA GLY A 121 0.97 10.60 9.31
C GLY A 121 -0.28 9.89 9.87
N TYR A 122 -0.92 8.98 9.13
CA TYR A 122 -2.09 8.22 9.56
C TYR A 122 -1.85 6.71 9.57
N MET A 123 -2.61 6.01 10.40
CA MET A 123 -2.70 4.54 10.38
C MET A 123 -3.71 4.10 9.32
N PHE A 124 -3.31 3.18 8.43
CA PHE A 124 -4.14 2.69 7.32
C PHE A 124 -4.46 1.19 7.41
N GLY A 125 -3.59 0.41 8.03
CA GLY A 125 -3.77 -1.04 8.18
C GLY A 125 -3.53 -1.52 9.61
N LEU A 126 -4.23 -2.56 10.02
CA LEU A 126 -4.06 -3.22 11.31
C LEU A 126 -4.20 -4.74 11.15
N TYR A 127 -3.16 -5.46 11.56
CA TYR A 127 -3.12 -6.90 11.67
C TYR A 127 -2.91 -7.32 13.13
N ASP A 128 -3.73 -8.24 13.63
CA ASP A 128 -3.59 -8.79 14.99
C ASP A 128 -2.85 -10.13 14.90
N THR A 129 -1.56 -10.14 15.28
CA THR A 129 -0.69 -11.31 15.15
C THR A 129 -1.13 -12.47 16.02
N LYS A 130 -1.86 -12.21 17.11
CA LYS A 130 -2.40 -13.26 17.99
C LYS A 130 -3.56 -14.00 17.33
N LEU A 131 -4.36 -13.29 16.51
CA LEU A 131 -5.50 -13.85 15.79
C LEU A 131 -5.15 -14.29 14.38
N GLU A 132 -3.94 -13.96 13.93
CA GLU A 132 -3.46 -14.14 12.56
C GLU A 132 -4.45 -13.59 11.51
N THR A 133 -4.98 -12.39 11.75
CA THR A 133 -6.03 -11.81 10.92
C THR A 133 -5.86 -10.31 10.75
N ALA A 134 -6.11 -9.84 9.52
CA ALA A 134 -6.25 -8.43 9.21
C ALA A 134 -7.56 -7.89 9.81
N ILE A 135 -7.46 -6.93 10.72
CA ILE A 135 -8.60 -6.30 11.39
C ILE A 135 -9.13 -5.11 10.58
N ILE A 136 -8.21 -4.31 10.04
CA ILE A 136 -8.50 -3.19 9.16
C ILE A 136 -7.53 -3.27 7.99
N ASN A 137 -8.06 -3.54 6.80
CA ASN A 137 -7.31 -3.68 5.56
C ASN A 137 -8.13 -3.13 4.39
N ASP A 138 -8.24 -1.81 4.33
CA ASP A 138 -8.96 -1.13 3.24
C ASP A 138 -7.97 -0.93 2.09
N CYS A 139 -8.15 -1.68 1.00
CA CYS A 139 -7.22 -1.65 -0.13
C CYS A 139 -7.20 -0.30 -0.84
N CYS A 140 -8.31 0.45 -0.85
CA CYS A 140 -8.48 1.67 -1.65
C CYS A 140 -9.19 2.76 -0.83
N PRO A 141 -8.57 3.32 0.22
CA PRO A 141 -9.25 4.26 1.11
C PRO A 141 -9.68 5.55 0.41
N PHE A 142 -8.87 6.05 -0.54
CA PHE A 142 -9.26 7.23 -1.32
C PHE A 142 -10.43 6.90 -2.24
N GLY A 143 -10.40 5.77 -2.96
CA GLY A 143 -11.54 5.33 -3.78
C GLY A 143 -12.83 5.19 -2.96
N ARG A 144 -12.74 4.63 -1.75
CA ARG A 144 -13.87 4.55 -0.83
C ARG A 144 -14.37 5.92 -0.38
N TRP A 145 -13.48 6.80 0.08
CA TRP A 145 -13.83 8.18 0.42
C TRP A 145 -14.48 8.90 -0.76
N ALA A 146 -13.90 8.77 -1.95
CA ALA A 146 -14.35 9.44 -3.15
C ALA A 146 -15.75 8.98 -3.56
N SER A 147 -16.01 7.67 -3.52
CA SER A 147 -17.34 7.09 -3.80
C SER A 147 -18.42 7.56 -2.84
N GLN A 148 -18.08 7.79 -1.58
CA GLN A 148 -19.01 8.28 -0.56
C GLN A 148 -19.28 9.79 -0.67
N ASN A 149 -18.38 10.55 -1.32
CA ASN A 149 -18.38 12.00 -1.28
C ASN A 149 -18.28 12.65 -2.67
N ILE A 150 -17.06 12.83 -3.21
CA ILE A 150 -16.86 13.61 -4.44
C ILE A 150 -17.51 12.98 -5.69
N TRP A 151 -17.73 11.66 -5.70
CA TRP A 151 -18.38 10.95 -6.80
C TRP A 151 -19.87 10.69 -6.55
N SER A 152 -20.35 10.77 -5.31
CA SER A 152 -21.77 10.70 -4.99
C SER A 152 -22.53 11.99 -5.36
N GLU A 153 -21.82 13.09 -5.60
CA GLU A 153 -22.38 14.41 -5.96
C GLU A 153 -22.15 14.83 -7.42
N LYS A 154 -22.01 13.91 -8.37
CA LYS A 154 -22.07 14.27 -9.80
C LYS A 154 -23.50 14.65 -10.22
N GLY A 155 -23.83 15.90 -9.94
CA GLY A 155 -25.05 16.57 -10.38
C GLY A 155 -24.90 18.03 -10.79
N ASN A 156 -23.85 18.79 -10.40
CA ASN A 156 -23.48 20.07 -11.04
C ASN A 156 -22.17 20.66 -10.50
N ARG A 157 -21.30 21.12 -11.42
CA ARG A 157 -20.12 21.94 -11.13
C ARG A 157 -20.55 23.32 -10.63
N GLN A 158 -20.63 23.53 -9.32
CA GLN A 158 -20.61 24.88 -8.74
C GLN A 158 -19.52 24.98 -7.69
N TYR A 159 -18.43 25.67 -8.04
CA TYR A 159 -17.36 26.07 -7.14
C TYR A 159 -17.90 27.10 -6.14
N LYS A 160 -18.38 26.63 -5.00
CA LYS A 160 -18.47 27.42 -3.76
C LYS A 160 -17.43 26.88 -2.79
N PRO A 161 -16.83 27.72 -1.92
CA PRO A 161 -15.95 27.23 -0.86
C PRO A 161 -16.74 26.26 0.02
N VAL A 162 -16.39 24.98 -0.02
CA VAL A 162 -17.02 23.93 0.77
C VAL A 162 -16.41 23.97 2.17
N LYS A 163 -17.25 23.92 3.20
CA LYS A 163 -16.80 23.80 4.59
C LYS A 163 -15.99 22.52 4.72
N LYS A 164 -14.76 22.59 5.24
CA LYS A 164 -13.94 21.40 5.52
C LYS A 164 -14.67 20.49 6.52
N ASP A 165 -15.06 19.33 6.04
CA ASP A 165 -15.65 18.22 6.76
C ASP A 165 -15.21 16.92 6.07
N GLN A 166 -15.58 15.76 6.59
CA GLN A 166 -15.18 14.48 5.97
C GLN A 166 -15.58 14.34 4.51
N LYS A 167 -16.58 15.08 4.04
CA LYS A 167 -17.01 15.03 2.64
C LYS A 167 -16.04 15.75 1.71
N SER A 168 -15.35 16.75 2.23
CA SER A 168 -14.45 17.61 1.47
C SER A 168 -12.98 17.45 1.83
N ASP A 169 -12.67 16.76 2.94
CA ASP A 169 -11.32 16.53 3.45
C ASP A 169 -11.08 15.03 3.71
N TYR A 170 -10.28 14.43 2.82
CA TYR A 170 -9.91 13.02 2.91
C TYR A 170 -9.14 12.68 4.19
N GLY A 171 -8.30 13.59 4.71
CA GLY A 171 -7.54 13.35 5.95
C GLY A 171 -8.46 13.20 7.17
N LEU A 172 -9.44 14.10 7.31
CA LEU A 172 -10.47 13.99 8.35
C LEU A 172 -11.31 12.72 8.20
N TRP A 173 -11.57 12.28 6.96
CA TRP A 173 -12.25 11.02 6.73
C TRP A 173 -11.40 9.82 7.18
N VAL A 174 -10.11 9.78 6.82
CA VAL A 174 -9.17 8.73 7.25
C VAL A 174 -9.09 8.68 8.77
N GLU A 175 -9.02 9.84 9.43
CA GLU A 175 -8.91 9.93 10.87
C GLU A 175 -10.07 9.20 11.57
N GLU A 176 -11.32 9.51 11.24
CA GLU A 176 -12.45 8.91 11.95
C GLU A 176 -12.80 7.51 11.43
N ASN A 177 -12.61 7.23 10.14
CA ASN A 177 -13.07 5.98 9.53
C ASN A 177 -12.06 4.85 9.59
N ILE A 178 -10.77 5.16 9.77
CA ILE A 178 -9.69 4.18 9.77
C ILE A 178 -8.85 4.32 11.05
N GLN A 179 -8.13 5.43 11.22
CA GLN A 179 -7.18 5.60 12.31
C GLN A 179 -7.84 5.45 13.70
N ASN A 180 -8.97 6.11 13.94
CA ASN A 180 -9.64 6.04 15.25
C ASN A 180 -10.19 4.64 15.56
N LYS A 181 -10.54 3.86 14.52
CA LYS A 181 -10.94 2.46 14.69
C LYS A 181 -9.74 1.58 15.04
N ILE A 182 -8.59 1.78 14.39
CA ILE A 182 -7.33 1.12 14.73
C ILE A 182 -6.96 1.41 16.20
N LYS A 183 -6.88 2.68 16.58
CA LYS A 183 -6.57 3.12 17.96
C LYS A 183 -7.54 2.53 18.98
N SER A 184 -8.84 2.51 18.66
CA SER A 184 -9.88 1.96 19.54
C SER A 184 -9.74 0.45 19.71
N TYR A 185 -9.51 -0.29 18.62
CA TYR A 185 -9.33 -1.74 18.66
C TYR A 185 -8.13 -2.12 19.52
N ILE A 186 -6.98 -1.47 19.29
CA ILE A 186 -5.76 -1.68 20.07
C ILE A 186 -6.04 -1.42 21.55
N ARG A 187 -6.61 -0.27 21.90
CA ARG A 187 -6.92 0.08 23.31
C ARG A 187 -7.80 -0.96 24.00
N LEU A 188 -8.88 -1.39 23.35
CA LEU A 188 -9.82 -2.36 23.92
C LEU A 188 -9.20 -3.75 24.10
N ASN A 189 -8.32 -4.18 23.20
CA ASN A 189 -7.73 -5.51 23.22
C ASN A 189 -6.42 -5.59 24.03
N LYS A 190 -5.75 -4.46 24.28
CA LYS A 190 -4.68 -4.35 25.30
C LYS A 190 -5.25 -4.62 26.70
N GLN A 191 -6.34 -3.95 27.05
CA GLN A 191 -6.96 -4.06 28.39
C GLN A 191 -7.42 -5.48 28.72
N ARG A 192 -7.88 -6.26 27.73
CA ARG A 192 -8.28 -7.65 27.93
C ARG A 192 -7.13 -8.60 28.26
N THR A 193 -5.89 -8.21 27.96
CA THR A 193 -4.70 -9.05 28.19
C THR A 193 -4.12 -8.85 29.59
N MET A 194 -4.45 -7.74 30.28
CA MET A 194 -4.02 -7.46 31.66
C MET A 194 -5.04 -7.87 32.72
N SER A 195 -6.23 -8.31 32.31
CA SER A 195 -7.33 -8.69 33.21
C SER A 195 -7.50 -10.22 33.35
N THR A 196 -6.56 -10.99 32.81
CA THR A 196 -6.45 -12.46 32.92
C THR A 196 -5.11 -12.81 33.52
#